data_AF-A0A351DVD6-F1
#
_entry.id   AF-A0A351DVD6-F1
#
_cell.length_a   1.000
_cell.length_b   1.000
_cell.length_c   1.000
_cell.angle_alpha   90.00
_cell.angle_beta   90.00
_cell.angle_gamma   90.00
#
_symmetry.space_group_name_H-M   'P 1'
#
loop_
_entity.id
_entity.type
_entity.pdbx_description
1 polymer ?
#
loop_
_entity_poly.entity_id
_entity_poly.type
_entity_poly.pdbx_seq_one_letter_code
_entity_poly.pdbx_strand_id
1 'polypeptide(L)'
;ITGLIGQYAHGNEPSHHVSYLAAYAGQPGSNAERVRNICDSFYSNTPDGLCGNEDCGQMSAWYVWSALGMYPVTPASGELVLGTPRFKRTVVTPAQGGASTEIRARGLNDRAIYPTGIRWHGADGASSPVMKRAFVDVAWLRQGGMMELLMASKPDAMFGRDESDRPHSTWDAPGFVAVPSFHAPRTFQSDSASWRLSHLDPSVQLECSLDEGAHWFRCQGTQWTEETVSLLARAIVDGDTSRTVRHRILHVDHDWTLTLENLPDNQYMAGGLTALIDGIDGGNDFRTGEWQGYWGTDMVARIDLGAVEEVTSISLGALQDIKPWIWMPERVTFSASKDGNDYDVFDVQRATTDVKDRVVQVERFRTDRPIATRYLEVKAEAHGPIPEWHLGRGNDRWMFLDEIHVELKP
;
A
#
# COMPACT_ATOMS: atom_id res chain seq x y z
N ILE A 1 0.29 -13.18 -1.95
CA ILE A 1 -0.67 -12.34 -1.21
C ILE A 1 -2.01 -12.46 -1.93
N THR A 2 -3.11 -12.72 -1.24
CA THR A 2 -4.40 -13.03 -1.86
C THR A 2 -5.55 -12.32 -1.13
N GLY A 3 -6.76 -12.31 -1.72
CA GLY A 3 -7.92 -11.61 -1.15
C GLY A 3 -7.78 -10.09 -1.17
N LEU A 4 -7.49 -9.53 -2.35
CA LEU A 4 -7.14 -8.12 -2.50
C LEU A 4 -8.35 -7.19 -2.66
N ILE A 5 -8.36 -6.09 -1.91
CA ILE A 5 -9.21 -4.91 -2.16
C ILE A 5 -8.28 -3.70 -2.23
N GLY A 6 -7.80 -3.35 -3.42
CA GLY A 6 -6.65 -2.47 -3.56
C GLY A 6 -5.43 -3.09 -2.86
N GLN A 7 -4.79 -2.33 -1.96
CA GLN A 7 -3.64 -2.79 -1.17
C GLN A 7 -4.03 -3.57 0.11
N TYR A 8 -5.32 -3.68 0.42
CA TYR A 8 -5.78 -4.52 1.52
C TYR A 8 -5.69 -5.98 1.10
N ALA A 9 -5.00 -6.81 1.88
CA ALA A 9 -4.86 -8.24 1.62
C ALA A 9 -5.51 -9.08 2.73
N HIS A 10 -6.70 -9.60 2.47
CA HIS A 10 -7.45 -10.34 3.48
C HIS A 10 -6.83 -11.69 3.83
N GLY A 11 -6.18 -12.36 2.88
CA GLY A 11 -5.46 -13.62 3.15
C GLY A 11 -4.13 -13.44 3.89
N ASN A 12 -3.95 -12.33 4.60
CA ASN A 12 -2.75 -12.01 5.36
C ASN A 12 -3.15 -11.35 6.68
N GLU A 13 -2.79 -11.97 7.79
CA GLU A 13 -3.26 -11.65 9.14
C GLU A 13 -3.00 -10.20 9.60
N PRO A 14 -1.88 -9.53 9.24
CA PRO A 14 -1.68 -8.12 9.55
C PRO A 14 -2.82 -7.21 9.08
N SER A 15 -3.55 -7.60 8.04
CA SER A 15 -4.68 -6.82 7.50
C SER A 15 -5.98 -7.00 8.27
N HIS A 16 -6.14 -8.05 9.08
CA HIS A 16 -7.44 -8.46 9.64
C HIS A 16 -8.12 -7.39 10.50
N HIS A 17 -7.35 -6.57 11.22
CA HIS A 17 -7.88 -5.51 12.08
C HIS A 17 -8.10 -4.18 11.35
N VAL A 18 -7.49 -4.01 10.15
CA VAL A 18 -7.44 -2.72 9.43
C VAL A 18 -8.83 -2.20 9.04
N SER A 19 -9.77 -3.10 8.72
CA SER A 19 -11.15 -2.72 8.38
C SER A 19 -11.89 -2.07 9.56
N TYR A 20 -11.51 -2.40 10.79
CA TYR A 20 -12.10 -1.88 12.03
C TYR A 20 -11.51 -0.55 12.48
N LEU A 21 -10.35 -0.13 11.94
CA LEU A 21 -9.68 1.11 12.34
C LEU A 21 -10.49 2.38 12.03
N ALA A 22 -11.42 2.32 11.07
CA ALA A 22 -12.31 3.45 10.78
C ALA A 22 -13.19 3.83 11.99
N ALA A 23 -13.51 2.90 12.91
CA ALA A 23 -14.22 3.22 14.14
C ALA A 23 -13.40 4.13 15.07
N TYR A 24 -12.09 3.94 15.15
CA TYR A 24 -11.18 4.80 15.92
C TYR A 24 -11.04 6.20 15.33
N ALA A 25 -11.30 6.35 14.02
CA ALA A 25 -11.33 7.63 13.32
C ALA A 25 -12.72 8.31 13.34
N GLY A 26 -13.68 7.79 14.10
CA GLY A 26 -15.03 8.34 14.15
C GLY A 26 -15.91 8.02 12.93
N GLN A 27 -15.56 6.98 12.17
CA GLN A 27 -16.22 6.57 10.92
C GLN A 27 -16.68 5.10 10.93
N PRO A 28 -17.53 4.68 11.89
CA PRO A 28 -17.99 3.29 11.95
C PRO A 28 -18.85 2.87 10.75
N GLY A 29 -19.44 3.80 9.99
CA GLY A 29 -20.12 3.49 8.74
C GLY A 29 -19.18 2.87 7.69
N SER A 30 -17.99 3.45 7.53
CA SER A 30 -16.94 2.93 6.65
C SER A 30 -16.41 1.57 7.13
N ASN A 31 -16.36 1.34 8.44
CA ASN A 31 -16.04 0.03 9.01
C ASN A 31 -17.08 -1.01 8.59
N ALA A 32 -18.38 -0.74 8.80
CA ALA A 32 -19.46 -1.65 8.43
C ALA A 32 -19.45 -2.02 6.94
N GLU A 33 -19.23 -1.05 6.04
CA GLU A 33 -19.12 -1.31 4.59
C GLU A 33 -17.95 -2.23 4.25
N ARG A 34 -16.76 -1.96 4.80
CA ARG A 34 -15.55 -2.76 4.53
C ARG A 34 -15.71 -4.17 5.05
N VAL A 35 -16.16 -4.34 6.29
CA VAL A 35 -16.40 -5.65 6.89
C VAL A 35 -17.44 -6.43 6.10
N ARG A 36 -18.54 -5.79 5.69
CA ARG A 36 -19.56 -6.42 4.84
C ARG A 36 -18.96 -6.92 3.53
N ASN A 37 -18.21 -6.05 2.84
CA ASN A 37 -17.59 -6.36 1.56
C ASN A 37 -16.59 -7.52 1.66
N ILE A 38 -15.74 -7.53 2.69
CA ILE A 38 -14.79 -8.61 2.96
C ILE A 38 -15.52 -9.94 3.18
N CYS A 39 -16.53 -9.96 4.06
CA CYS A 39 -17.32 -11.16 4.31
C CYS A 39 -18.03 -11.68 3.05
N ASP A 40 -18.53 -10.79 2.18
CA ASP A 40 -19.24 -11.17 0.96
C ASP A 40 -18.30 -11.60 -0.18
N SER A 41 -17.07 -11.06 -0.23
CA SER A 41 -16.14 -11.29 -1.33
C SER A 41 -15.18 -12.47 -1.10
N PHE A 42 -14.83 -12.74 0.16
CA PHE A 42 -13.71 -13.64 0.49
C PHE A 42 -14.09 -14.90 1.27
N TYR A 43 -15.39 -15.07 1.53
CA TYR A 43 -15.92 -16.25 2.22
C TYR A 43 -17.12 -16.81 1.49
N SER A 44 -17.05 -18.09 1.14
CA SER A 44 -18.18 -18.85 0.61
C SER A 44 -18.22 -20.26 1.23
N ASN A 45 -19.29 -21.00 0.94
CA ASN A 45 -19.43 -22.40 1.35
C ASN A 45 -18.95 -23.40 0.27
N THR A 46 -18.19 -22.95 -0.72
CA THR A 46 -17.58 -23.81 -1.75
C THR A 46 -16.21 -24.32 -1.30
N PRO A 47 -15.67 -25.39 -1.91
CA PRO A 47 -14.34 -25.91 -1.56
C PRO A 47 -13.19 -24.90 -1.67
N ASP A 48 -13.31 -23.92 -2.55
CA ASP A 48 -12.40 -22.78 -2.77
C ASP A 48 -12.87 -21.50 -2.05
N GLY A 49 -13.74 -21.63 -1.05
CA GLY A 49 -14.43 -20.51 -0.41
C GLY A 49 -13.59 -19.64 0.53
N LEU A 50 -12.27 -19.82 0.58
CA LEU A 50 -11.36 -18.98 1.36
C LEU A 50 -10.38 -18.28 0.42
N CYS A 51 -10.13 -16.99 0.67
CA CYS A 51 -9.23 -16.20 -0.15
C CYS A 51 -7.74 -16.43 0.14
N GLY A 52 -7.35 -17.34 1.03
CA GLY A 52 -5.97 -17.55 1.48
C GLY A 52 -5.84 -18.82 2.32
N ASN A 53 -4.68 -19.02 2.93
CA ASN A 53 -4.50 -20.10 3.90
C ASN A 53 -5.49 -19.93 5.07
N GLU A 54 -5.95 -21.04 5.64
CA GLU A 54 -6.91 -20.98 6.75
C GLU A 54 -6.25 -20.52 8.07
N ASP A 55 -4.92 -20.67 8.14
CA ASP A 55 -4.05 -20.28 9.26
C ASP A 55 -4.55 -20.80 10.61
N CYS A 56 -4.81 -22.12 10.64
CA CYS A 56 -5.12 -22.89 11.84
C CYS A 56 -6.31 -22.36 12.65
N GLY A 57 -7.32 -21.81 11.97
CA GLY A 57 -8.53 -21.26 12.57
C GLY A 57 -8.65 -19.74 12.45
N GLN A 58 -7.58 -19.03 12.11
CA GLN A 58 -7.55 -17.56 12.17
C GLN A 58 -8.52 -16.93 11.17
N MET A 59 -8.54 -17.40 9.91
CA MET A 59 -9.47 -16.90 8.89
C MET A 59 -10.92 -17.18 9.27
N SER A 60 -11.20 -18.39 9.75
CA SER A 60 -12.53 -18.80 10.19
C SER A 60 -13.00 -18.01 11.40
N ALA A 61 -12.14 -17.80 12.38
CA ALA A 61 -12.42 -17.01 13.58
C ALA A 61 -12.72 -15.54 13.24
N TRP A 62 -11.97 -14.96 12.30
CA TRP A 62 -12.23 -13.61 11.82
C TRP A 62 -13.65 -13.47 11.23
N TYR A 63 -14.05 -14.42 10.38
CA TYR A 63 -15.40 -14.43 9.81
C TYR A 63 -16.47 -14.59 10.90
N VAL A 64 -16.28 -15.51 11.85
CA VAL A 64 -17.24 -15.73 12.95
C VAL A 64 -17.44 -14.46 13.76
N TRP A 65 -16.35 -13.82 14.23
CA TRP A 65 -16.44 -12.55 14.96
C TRP A 65 -17.15 -11.46 14.15
N SER A 66 -16.70 -11.24 12.91
CA SER A 66 -17.30 -10.24 12.02
C SER A 66 -18.78 -10.52 11.75
N ALA A 67 -19.18 -11.79 11.61
CA ALA A 67 -20.57 -12.19 11.41
C ALA A 67 -21.46 -11.97 12.65
N LEU A 68 -20.88 -12.04 13.86
CA LEU A 68 -21.53 -11.59 15.10
C LEU A 68 -21.70 -10.06 15.15
N GLY A 69 -20.98 -9.33 14.30
CA GLY A 69 -21.02 -7.87 14.19
C GLY A 69 -19.99 -7.15 15.06
N MET A 70 -18.94 -7.83 15.51
CA MET A 70 -17.90 -7.23 16.35
C MET A 70 -16.55 -7.96 16.25
N TYR A 71 -15.44 -7.30 16.55
CA TYR A 71 -14.11 -7.91 16.45
C TYR A 71 -13.14 -7.44 17.55
N PRO A 72 -12.30 -8.34 18.10
CA PRO A 72 -11.25 -7.99 19.06
C PRO A 72 -10.03 -7.38 18.35
N VAL A 73 -10.07 -6.09 18.04
CA VAL A 73 -8.95 -5.37 17.39
C VAL A 73 -7.68 -5.45 18.22
N THR A 74 -7.80 -5.24 19.53
CA THR A 74 -6.71 -5.32 20.50
C THR A 74 -7.05 -6.39 21.53
N PRO A 75 -6.69 -7.67 21.30
CA PRO A 75 -6.92 -8.73 22.27
C PRO A 75 -6.42 -8.34 23.66
N ALA A 76 -7.16 -8.76 24.70
CA ALA A 76 -6.96 -8.41 26.11
C ALA A 76 -7.32 -6.96 26.53
N SER A 77 -7.74 -6.06 25.63
CA SER A 77 -8.24 -4.72 26.01
C SER A 77 -9.53 -4.75 26.84
N GLY A 78 -10.31 -5.83 26.71
CA GLY A 78 -11.66 -5.92 27.27
C GLY A 78 -12.75 -5.34 26.36
N GLU A 79 -12.40 -4.87 25.16
CA GLU A 79 -13.32 -4.28 24.20
C GLU A 79 -13.42 -5.11 22.90
N LEU A 80 -14.60 -5.04 22.27
CA LEU A 80 -14.86 -5.56 20.93
C LEU A 80 -15.40 -4.41 20.08
N VAL A 81 -14.73 -4.13 18.97
CA VAL A 81 -15.11 -3.03 18.06
C VAL A 81 -16.28 -3.49 17.20
N LEU A 82 -17.33 -2.68 17.13
CA LEU A 82 -18.52 -3.00 16.35
C LEU A 82 -18.22 -2.90 14.84
N GLY A 83 -18.66 -3.91 14.10
CA GLY A 83 -18.71 -3.93 12.64
C GLY A 83 -20.17 -3.95 12.18
N THR A 84 -20.52 -4.89 11.30
CA THR A 84 -21.92 -5.16 10.92
C THR A 84 -22.27 -6.63 11.08
N PRO A 85 -23.34 -6.97 11.81
CA PRO A 85 -23.78 -8.36 11.95
C PRO A 85 -24.29 -8.93 10.63
N ARG A 86 -24.15 -10.25 10.45
CA ARG A 86 -24.69 -10.99 9.29
C ARG A 86 -26.07 -11.58 9.57
N PHE A 87 -26.42 -11.77 10.84
CA PHE A 87 -27.66 -12.41 11.25
C PHE A 87 -28.54 -11.44 12.04
N LYS A 88 -29.86 -11.52 11.83
CA LYS A 88 -30.84 -10.72 12.59
C LYS A 88 -30.85 -11.09 14.08
N ARG A 89 -30.51 -12.34 14.39
CA ARG A 89 -30.46 -12.89 15.73
C ARG A 89 -29.35 -13.93 15.81
N THR A 90 -28.46 -13.78 16.79
CA THR A 90 -27.46 -14.80 17.15
C THR A 90 -27.49 -15.02 18.65
N VAL A 91 -27.20 -16.25 19.11
CA VAL A 91 -27.05 -16.57 20.53
C VAL A 91 -25.67 -17.15 20.73
N VAL A 92 -24.90 -16.57 21.65
CA VAL A 92 -23.55 -17.00 21.98
C VAL A 92 -23.56 -17.60 23.39
N THR A 93 -23.11 -18.85 23.50
CA THR A 93 -23.03 -19.58 24.77
C THR A 93 -21.56 -19.83 25.11
N PRO A 94 -21.05 -19.38 26.27
CA PRO A 94 -19.68 -19.64 26.68
C PRO A 94 -19.41 -21.14 26.85
N ALA A 95 -18.31 -21.64 26.28
CA ALA A 95 -17.95 -23.06 26.33
C ALA A 95 -17.69 -23.58 27.76
N GLN A 96 -17.22 -22.71 28.66
CA GLN A 96 -16.99 -23.05 30.08
C GLN A 96 -18.27 -23.07 30.92
N GLY A 97 -19.44 -22.91 30.30
CA GLY A 97 -20.70 -22.65 31.01
C GLY A 97 -20.89 -21.17 31.33
N GLY A 98 -22.14 -20.78 31.59
CA GLY A 98 -22.53 -19.38 31.86
C GLY A 98 -23.82 -18.98 31.16
N ALA A 99 -24.28 -17.76 31.45
CA ALA A 99 -25.44 -17.21 30.78
C ALA A 99 -25.13 -16.92 29.31
N SER A 100 -26.08 -17.24 28.42
CA SER A 100 -25.93 -16.94 26.99
C SER A 100 -26.20 -15.46 26.73
N THR A 101 -25.53 -14.90 25.73
CA THR A 101 -25.81 -13.56 25.23
C THR A 101 -26.51 -13.65 23.88
N GLU A 102 -27.67 -13.01 23.78
CA GLU A 102 -28.39 -12.84 22.52
C GLU A 102 -27.98 -11.53 21.85
N ILE A 103 -27.64 -11.59 20.57
CA ILE A 103 -27.35 -10.43 19.74
C ILE A 103 -28.53 -10.24 18.78
N ARG A 104 -29.24 -9.11 18.87
CA ARG A 104 -30.38 -8.75 18.00
C ARG A 104 -30.04 -7.55 17.13
N ALA A 105 -30.00 -7.74 15.82
CA ALA A 105 -29.81 -6.66 14.85
C ALA A 105 -31.17 -6.19 14.30
N ARG A 106 -31.75 -5.17 14.92
CA ARG A 106 -33.07 -4.65 14.55
C ARG A 106 -32.98 -3.83 13.27
N GLY A 107 -33.80 -4.22 12.29
CA GLY A 107 -33.85 -3.56 10.98
C GLY A 107 -32.84 -4.12 9.97
N LEU A 108 -31.95 -5.03 10.38
CA LEU A 108 -30.94 -5.62 9.48
C LEU A 108 -31.58 -6.22 8.23
N ASN A 109 -31.08 -5.80 7.07
CA ASN A 109 -31.39 -6.33 5.75
C ASN A 109 -30.23 -5.99 4.80
N ASP A 110 -30.33 -6.37 3.53
CA ASP A 110 -29.25 -6.20 2.55
C ASP A 110 -28.83 -4.75 2.32
N ARG A 111 -29.73 -3.80 2.59
CA ARG A 111 -29.42 -2.36 2.54
C ARG A 111 -29.11 -1.79 3.91
N ALA A 112 -29.76 -2.29 4.96
CA ALA A 112 -29.63 -1.78 6.32
C ALA A 112 -28.49 -2.43 7.10
N ILE A 113 -27.25 -2.14 6.70
CA ILE A 113 -26.03 -2.71 7.29
C ILE A 113 -25.36 -1.78 8.31
N TYR A 114 -25.83 -0.54 8.46
CA TYR A 114 -25.16 0.45 9.28
C TYR A 114 -25.69 0.44 10.71
N PRO A 115 -24.86 0.16 11.73
CA PRO A 115 -25.26 0.36 13.11
C PRO A 115 -25.45 1.86 13.40
N THR A 116 -26.52 2.20 14.10
CA THR A 116 -26.89 3.58 14.49
C THR A 116 -27.12 3.72 15.98
N GLY A 117 -27.10 2.62 16.73
CA GLY A 117 -27.21 2.63 18.17
C GLY A 117 -27.10 1.24 18.74
N ILE A 118 -26.74 1.18 20.02
CA ILE A 118 -26.64 -0.06 20.79
C ILE A 118 -27.37 0.08 22.12
N ARG A 119 -28.05 -0.97 22.54
CA ARG A 119 -28.63 -1.11 23.88
C ARG A 119 -28.22 -2.44 24.49
N TRP A 120 -28.01 -2.42 25.79
CA TRP A 120 -27.81 -3.62 26.59
C TRP A 120 -29.04 -3.89 27.44
N HIS A 121 -29.45 -5.14 27.46
CA HIS A 121 -30.49 -5.66 28.33
C HIS A 121 -29.85 -6.75 29.20
N GLY A 122 -29.57 -6.44 30.46
CA GLY A 122 -28.97 -7.35 31.41
C GLY A 122 -29.91 -8.52 31.75
N ALA A 123 -29.32 -9.64 32.15
CA ALA A 123 -30.08 -10.80 32.64
C ALA A 123 -30.87 -10.51 33.93
N ASP A 124 -30.53 -9.44 34.64
CA ASP A 124 -31.22 -8.90 35.81
C ASP A 124 -32.46 -8.06 35.47
N GLY A 125 -32.73 -7.84 34.17
CA GLY A 125 -33.84 -7.02 33.68
C GLY A 125 -33.51 -5.54 33.52
N ALA A 126 -32.32 -5.08 33.91
CA ALA A 126 -31.88 -3.71 33.67
C ALA A 126 -31.66 -3.47 32.16
N SER A 127 -31.96 -2.26 31.69
CA SER A 127 -31.73 -1.88 30.29
C SER A 127 -31.04 -0.53 30.20
N SER A 128 -30.00 -0.45 29.37
CA SER A 128 -29.35 0.81 29.07
C SER A 128 -30.25 1.71 28.20
N PRO A 129 -29.99 3.04 28.18
CA PRO A 129 -30.44 3.87 27.08
C PRO A 129 -29.78 3.44 25.75
N VAL A 130 -30.25 3.99 24.63
CA VAL A 130 -29.55 3.86 23.35
C VAL A 130 -28.24 4.62 23.45
N MET A 131 -27.13 3.92 23.29
CA MET A 131 -25.79 4.50 23.24
C MET A 131 -25.34 4.65 21.79
N LYS A 132 -24.43 5.59 21.55
CA LYS A 132 -23.83 5.87 20.25
C LYS A 132 -22.42 5.28 20.12
N ARG A 133 -21.92 4.56 21.11
CA ARG A 133 -20.60 3.93 21.07
C ARG A 133 -20.44 2.86 19.99
N ALA A 134 -19.27 2.82 19.36
CA ALA A 134 -18.86 1.87 18.32
C ALA A 134 -18.09 0.65 18.86
N PHE A 135 -18.25 0.33 20.14
CA PHE A 135 -17.61 -0.82 20.78
C PHE A 135 -18.49 -1.41 21.88
N VAL A 136 -18.16 -2.62 22.32
CA VAL A 136 -18.78 -3.28 23.48
C VAL A 136 -17.75 -3.88 24.40
N ASP A 137 -18.11 -3.93 25.68
CA ASP A 137 -17.29 -4.52 26.71
C ASP A 137 -17.45 -6.06 26.68
N VAL A 138 -16.33 -6.79 26.71
CA VAL A 138 -16.31 -8.25 26.84
C VAL A 138 -17.07 -8.70 28.11
N ALA A 139 -17.10 -7.86 29.15
CA ALA A 139 -17.85 -8.10 30.37
C ALA A 139 -19.36 -8.30 30.13
N TRP A 140 -19.96 -7.57 29.18
CA TRP A 140 -21.38 -7.75 28.83
C TRP A 140 -21.64 -9.16 28.29
N LEU A 141 -20.81 -9.62 27.35
CA LEU A 141 -20.95 -10.96 26.77
C LEU A 141 -20.78 -12.08 27.82
N ARG A 142 -19.93 -11.86 28.83
CA ARG A 142 -19.71 -12.81 29.95
C ARG A 142 -20.87 -12.83 30.94
N GLN A 143 -21.52 -11.69 31.18
CA GLN A 143 -22.67 -11.60 32.09
C GLN A 143 -23.93 -12.27 31.52
N GLY A 144 -24.06 -12.32 30.20
CA GLY A 144 -25.28 -12.80 29.55
C GLY A 144 -26.40 -11.76 29.53
N GLY A 145 -27.40 -11.98 28.68
CA GLY A 145 -28.47 -11.00 28.43
C GLY A 145 -28.70 -10.81 26.94
N MET A 146 -29.04 -9.59 26.53
CA MET A 146 -29.28 -9.25 25.13
C MET A 146 -28.62 -7.92 24.73
N MET A 147 -27.79 -7.98 23.69
CA MET A 147 -27.28 -6.83 22.96
C MET A 147 -28.21 -6.52 21.79
N GLU A 148 -28.81 -5.34 21.78
CA GLU A 148 -29.68 -4.85 20.71
C GLU A 148 -28.92 -3.81 19.88
N LEU A 149 -28.64 -4.13 18.62
CA LEU A 149 -28.09 -3.22 17.62
C LEU A 149 -29.23 -2.65 16.76
N LEU A 150 -29.26 -1.34 16.63
CA LEU A 150 -30.19 -0.64 15.75
C LEU A 150 -29.51 -0.43 14.40
N MET A 151 -30.13 -0.93 13.32
CA MET A 151 -29.56 -0.91 11.97
C MET A 151 -30.33 0.04 11.06
N ALA A 152 -29.63 0.72 10.16
CA ALA A 152 -30.21 1.61 9.15
C ALA A 152 -29.56 1.42 7.78
N SER A 153 -30.20 1.94 6.73
CA SER A 153 -29.74 1.89 5.33
C SER A 153 -28.71 2.95 4.95
N LYS A 154 -28.40 3.85 5.87
CA LYS A 154 -27.38 4.88 5.72
C LYS A 154 -26.60 5.01 7.02
N PRO A 155 -25.32 5.44 6.97
CA PRO A 155 -24.56 5.79 8.16
C PRO A 155 -25.29 6.85 9.00
N ASP A 156 -25.25 6.70 10.32
CA ASP A 156 -25.67 7.75 11.25
C ASP A 156 -24.49 8.71 11.49
N ALA A 157 -24.72 10.00 11.33
CA ALA A 157 -23.71 11.04 11.48
C ALA A 157 -23.21 11.23 12.93
N MET A 158 -23.88 10.62 13.92
CA MET A 158 -23.55 10.71 15.34
C MET A 158 -23.03 9.40 15.94
N PHE A 159 -23.33 8.24 15.32
CA PHE A 159 -22.90 6.96 15.85
C PHE A 159 -21.37 6.81 15.76
N GLY A 160 -20.73 6.56 16.89
CA GLY A 160 -19.29 6.34 17.05
C GLY A 160 -18.43 7.55 16.71
N ARG A 161 -19.01 8.76 16.66
CA ARG A 161 -18.32 9.95 16.18
C ARG A 161 -17.54 10.66 17.27
N ASP A 162 -18.15 10.88 18.41
CA ASP A 162 -17.52 11.57 19.54
C ASP A 162 -16.43 10.69 20.15
N GLU A 163 -15.37 11.28 20.68
CA GLU A 163 -14.23 10.51 21.21
C GLU A 163 -14.63 9.50 22.28
N SER A 164 -15.60 9.85 23.13
CA SER A 164 -16.16 8.95 24.16
C SER A 164 -16.95 7.77 23.59
N ASP A 165 -17.38 7.84 22.33
CA ASP A 165 -18.11 6.79 21.63
C ASP A 165 -17.20 5.94 20.72
N ARG A 166 -15.90 6.26 20.63
CA ARG A 166 -14.91 5.48 19.87
C ARG A 166 -14.30 4.40 20.76
N PRO A 167 -13.80 3.29 20.17
CA PRO A 167 -13.03 2.32 20.95
C PRO A 167 -11.81 2.96 21.60
N HIS A 168 -11.37 2.41 22.73
CA HIS A 168 -10.33 3.06 23.51
C HIS A 168 -8.96 2.97 22.82
N SER A 169 -8.28 4.10 22.77
CA SER A 169 -6.89 4.20 22.31
C SER A 169 -6.11 5.06 23.29
N THR A 170 -4.98 4.55 23.75
CA THR A 170 -4.03 5.30 24.56
C THR A 170 -2.68 5.32 23.87
N TRP A 171 -1.98 6.43 24.05
CA TRP A 171 -0.60 6.57 23.65
C TRP A 171 0.11 7.38 24.73
N ASP A 172 1.28 6.92 25.15
CA ASP A 172 2.13 7.60 26.13
C ASP A 172 3.52 7.73 25.53
N ALA A 173 3.80 8.91 24.99
CA ALA A 173 5.07 9.21 24.33
C ALA A 173 5.44 10.68 24.62
N PRO A 174 5.88 10.99 25.85
CA PRO A 174 6.28 12.36 26.20
C PRO A 174 7.41 12.84 25.28
N GLY A 175 7.28 14.08 24.78
CA GLY A 175 8.22 14.68 23.83
C GLY A 175 8.09 14.16 22.39
N PHE A 176 7.10 13.32 22.08
CA PHE A 176 6.83 12.92 20.70
C PHE A 176 6.23 14.09 19.91
N VAL A 177 6.92 14.46 18.83
CA VAL A 177 6.40 15.38 17.83
C VAL A 177 6.24 14.61 16.52
N ALA A 178 5.02 14.61 15.98
CA ALA A 178 4.76 13.99 14.69
C ALA A 178 5.60 14.65 13.59
N VAL A 179 6.01 13.87 12.60
CA VAL A 179 6.79 14.39 11.47
C VAL A 179 5.87 15.15 10.50
N PRO A 180 6.37 16.18 9.78
CA PRO A 180 5.62 16.77 8.69
C PRO A 180 5.52 15.81 7.49
N SER A 181 4.50 16.01 6.66
CA SER A 181 4.36 15.34 5.37
C SER A 181 4.71 16.28 4.21
N PHE A 182 5.37 15.75 3.18
CA PHE A 182 5.58 16.46 1.92
C PHE A 182 4.39 16.25 0.98
N HIS A 183 3.93 17.34 0.37
CA HIS A 183 3.12 17.33 -0.83
C HIS A 183 4.01 17.84 -1.96
N ALA A 184 4.69 16.91 -2.62
CA ALA A 184 5.67 17.18 -3.66
C ALA A 184 5.66 16.03 -4.67
N PRO A 185 5.93 16.29 -5.96
CA PRO A 185 6.20 15.20 -6.89
C PRO A 185 7.55 14.55 -6.57
N ARG A 186 7.79 13.34 -7.07
CA ARG A 186 9.14 12.74 -7.06
C ARG A 186 10.00 13.32 -8.18
N THR A 187 9.38 13.59 -9.33
CA THR A 187 10.03 14.08 -10.56
C THR A 187 9.20 15.16 -11.24
N PHE A 188 9.83 15.98 -12.07
CA PHE A 188 9.13 16.94 -12.93
C PHE A 188 9.93 17.23 -14.21
N GLN A 189 9.22 17.56 -15.29
CA GLN A 189 9.78 17.93 -16.60
C GLN A 189 9.44 19.37 -17.01
N SER A 190 8.51 20.03 -16.31
CA SER A 190 8.16 21.42 -16.56
C SER A 190 9.20 22.39 -16.01
N ASP A 191 9.15 23.67 -16.40
CA ASP A 191 10.05 24.72 -15.91
C ASP A 191 10.17 24.80 -14.37
N SER A 192 9.13 24.37 -13.65
CA SER A 192 9.17 24.27 -12.19
C SER A 192 8.22 23.22 -11.64
N ALA A 193 8.47 22.82 -10.38
CA ALA A 193 7.58 22.02 -9.57
C ALA A 193 7.26 22.70 -8.24
N SER A 194 5.99 22.61 -7.84
CA SER A 194 5.54 23.08 -6.53
C SER A 194 5.68 21.99 -5.47
N TRP A 195 6.04 22.39 -4.26
CA TRP A 195 6.00 21.51 -3.09
C TRP A 195 5.53 22.28 -1.85
N ARG A 196 4.97 21.57 -0.87
CA ARG A 196 4.62 22.16 0.44
C ARG A 196 4.69 21.13 1.55
N LEU A 197 4.84 21.61 2.77
CA LEU A 197 4.69 20.78 3.97
C LEU A 197 3.28 20.85 4.54
N SER A 198 2.88 19.80 5.24
CA SER A 198 1.66 19.76 6.05
C SER A 198 1.91 18.98 7.34
N HIS A 199 1.05 19.18 8.32
CA HIS A 199 1.14 18.53 9.62
C HIS A 199 -0.26 18.31 10.20
N LEU A 200 -0.41 17.28 11.04
CA LEU A 200 -1.70 16.90 11.66
C LEU A 200 -2.23 18.00 12.59
N ASP A 201 -1.32 18.68 13.27
CA ASP A 201 -1.60 19.87 14.06
C ASP A 201 -1.18 21.12 13.26
N PRO A 202 -2.11 22.03 12.91
CA PRO A 202 -1.82 23.23 12.12
C PRO A 202 -1.09 24.32 12.90
N SER A 203 -0.98 24.20 14.23
CA SER A 203 -0.30 25.20 15.08
C SER A 203 1.22 25.02 15.13
N VAL A 204 1.74 23.88 14.67
CA VAL A 204 3.17 23.56 14.77
C VAL A 204 4.03 24.43 13.87
N GLN A 205 5.26 24.69 14.30
CA GLN A 205 6.25 25.31 13.43
C GLN A 205 6.90 24.24 12.54
N LEU A 206 6.93 24.50 11.24
CA LEU A 206 7.61 23.65 10.26
C LEU A 206 8.90 24.32 9.79
N GLU A 207 9.98 23.56 9.82
CA GLU A 207 11.27 23.97 9.28
C GLU A 207 11.71 23.04 8.16
N CYS A 208 12.39 23.59 7.17
CA CYS A 208 13.00 22.83 6.09
C CYS A 208 14.45 23.27 5.83
N SER A 209 15.19 22.40 5.17
CA SER A 209 16.54 22.63 4.65
C SER A 209 16.64 22.09 3.23
N LEU A 210 17.39 22.80 2.38
CA LEU A 210 17.68 22.45 0.98
C LEU A 210 19.14 22.05 0.77
N ASP A 211 19.92 21.97 1.86
CA ASP A 211 21.38 21.86 1.87
C ASP A 211 21.85 20.83 2.91
N GLU A 212 21.16 19.69 2.94
CA GLU A 212 21.49 18.54 3.79
C GLU A 212 21.56 18.90 5.30
N GLY A 213 20.78 19.90 5.72
CA GLY A 213 20.61 20.30 7.10
C GLY A 213 21.60 21.37 7.58
N ALA A 214 22.40 21.96 6.68
CA ALA A 214 23.32 23.03 7.05
C ALA A 214 22.58 24.33 7.43
N HIS A 215 21.51 24.68 6.72
CA HIS A 215 20.67 25.82 7.04
C HIS A 215 19.19 25.42 7.13
N TRP A 216 18.55 25.79 8.23
CA TRP A 216 17.12 25.57 8.48
C TRP A 216 16.36 26.89 8.45
N PHE A 217 15.23 26.89 7.75
CA PHE A 217 14.33 28.04 7.69
C PHE A 217 12.88 27.60 7.84
N ARG A 218 12.03 28.54 8.28
CA ARG A 218 10.60 28.26 8.45
C ARG A 218 9.95 28.05 7.07
N CYS A 219 9.33 26.89 6.88
CA CYS A 219 8.61 26.56 5.66
C CYS A 219 7.13 26.89 5.82
N GLN A 220 6.61 27.83 5.03
CA GLN A 220 5.18 28.16 5.03
C GLN A 220 4.63 28.21 3.61
N GLY A 221 3.40 27.73 3.44
CA GLY A 221 2.72 27.74 2.15
C GLY A 221 3.41 26.87 1.09
N THR A 222 3.07 27.15 -0.17
CA THR A 222 3.64 26.47 -1.33
C THR A 222 4.98 27.10 -1.71
N GLN A 223 5.97 26.25 -1.91
CA GLN A 223 7.31 26.53 -2.38
C GLN A 223 7.48 26.00 -3.81
N TRP A 224 8.52 26.45 -4.50
CA TRP A 224 8.80 26.10 -5.89
C TRP A 224 10.26 25.72 -6.07
N THR A 225 10.55 24.88 -7.06
CA THR A 225 11.90 24.53 -7.48
C THR A 225 11.94 24.41 -9.00
N GLU A 226 13.06 24.82 -9.59
CA GLU A 226 13.33 24.78 -11.04
C GLU A 226 14.41 23.75 -11.38
N GLU A 227 15.04 23.16 -10.36
CA GLU A 227 16.12 22.18 -10.51
C GLU A 227 15.89 20.99 -9.58
N THR A 228 16.73 19.96 -9.70
CA THR A 228 16.75 18.86 -8.74
C THR A 228 17.08 19.38 -7.33
N VAL A 229 16.26 19.03 -6.34
CA VAL A 229 16.45 19.46 -4.95
C VAL A 229 16.24 18.32 -3.95
N SER A 230 17.13 18.25 -2.95
CA SER A 230 16.98 17.41 -1.76
C SER A 230 16.40 18.24 -0.61
N LEU A 231 15.25 17.82 -0.11
CA LEU A 231 14.50 18.50 0.94
C LEU A 231 14.63 17.72 2.24
N LEU A 232 14.94 18.41 3.33
CA LEU A 232 14.74 17.93 4.69
C LEU A 232 13.65 18.75 5.36
N ALA A 233 12.85 18.13 6.22
CA ALA A 233 11.83 18.82 7.00
C ALA A 233 11.66 18.25 8.41
N ARG A 234 11.27 19.12 9.36
CA ARG A 234 10.96 18.76 10.74
C ARG A 234 9.87 19.68 11.31
N ALA A 235 9.14 19.18 12.31
CA ALA A 235 8.17 19.94 13.07
C ALA A 235 8.72 20.27 14.46
N ILE A 236 8.36 21.44 14.97
CA ILE A 236 8.75 21.94 16.29
C ILE A 236 7.50 22.31 17.08
N VAL A 237 7.40 21.78 18.31
CA VAL A 237 6.31 22.03 19.26
C VAL A 237 6.93 22.26 20.62
N ASP A 238 6.70 23.42 21.23
CA ASP A 238 7.17 23.79 22.58
C ASP A 238 8.67 23.52 22.86
N GLY A 239 9.51 23.58 21.82
CA GLY A 239 10.95 23.32 21.88
C GLY A 239 11.36 21.88 21.57
N ASP A 240 10.42 20.93 21.57
CA ASP A 240 10.63 19.57 21.08
C ASP A 240 10.63 19.55 19.55
N THR A 241 11.44 18.68 18.97
CA THR A 241 11.61 18.57 17.52
C THR A 241 11.29 17.15 17.06
N SER A 242 10.53 17.02 15.98
CA SER A 242 10.26 15.72 15.36
C SER A 242 11.54 15.08 14.82
N ARG A 243 11.46 13.81 14.42
CA ARG A 243 12.46 13.26 13.49
C ARG A 243 12.47 14.09 12.19
N THR A 244 13.64 14.16 11.55
CA THR A 244 13.77 14.75 10.23
C THR A 244 13.27 13.78 9.17
N VAL A 245 12.41 14.25 8.28
CA VAL A 245 12.00 13.54 7.06
C VAL A 245 12.73 14.10 5.85
N ARG A 246 12.93 13.26 4.83
CA ARG A 246 13.63 13.61 3.59
C ARG A 246 12.70 13.37 2.40
N HIS A 247 12.77 14.25 1.41
CA HIS A 247 12.18 14.06 0.08
C HIS A 247 13.16 14.57 -0.97
N ARG A 248 13.18 13.97 -2.16
CA ARG A 248 13.96 14.48 -3.29
C ARG A 248 13.02 14.72 -4.46
N ILE A 249 13.12 15.89 -5.07
CA ILE A 249 12.43 16.24 -6.30
C ILE A 249 13.50 16.25 -7.39
N LEU A 250 13.37 15.36 -8.37
CA LEU A 250 14.30 15.25 -9.49
C LEU A 250 13.76 16.01 -10.71
N HIS A 251 14.57 16.88 -11.29
CA HIS A 251 14.27 17.47 -12.59
C HIS A 251 14.74 16.52 -13.69
N VAL A 252 13.84 16.18 -14.61
CA VAL A 252 14.09 15.27 -15.73
C VAL A 252 14.26 16.12 -16.99
N ASP A 253 15.50 16.24 -17.46
CA ASP A 253 15.90 17.14 -18.54
C ASP A 253 15.60 16.56 -19.95
N HIS A 254 14.43 15.96 -20.15
CA HIS A 254 14.01 15.48 -21.47
C HIS A 254 12.48 15.43 -21.64
N ASP A 255 12.05 15.58 -22.90
CA ASP A 255 10.64 15.42 -23.33
C ASP A 255 10.37 14.04 -23.96
N TRP A 256 11.21 13.04 -23.69
CA TRP A 256 11.06 11.71 -24.27
C TRP A 256 9.74 11.06 -23.89
N THR A 257 9.22 10.24 -24.81
CA THR A 257 8.02 9.45 -24.55
C THR A 257 8.35 7.97 -24.49
N LEU A 258 7.70 7.25 -23.59
CA LEU A 258 7.87 5.81 -23.38
C LEU A 258 6.56 5.07 -23.71
N THR A 259 6.66 4.03 -24.53
CA THR A 259 5.60 3.05 -24.75
C THR A 259 6.07 1.68 -24.30
N LEU A 260 5.23 0.97 -23.54
CA LEU A 260 5.48 -0.39 -23.10
C LEU A 260 4.57 -1.36 -23.87
N GLU A 261 5.15 -2.42 -24.44
CA GLU A 261 4.36 -3.47 -25.10
C GLU A 261 3.58 -4.32 -24.08
N ASN A 262 4.27 -4.74 -23.02
CA ASN A 262 3.68 -5.39 -21.86
C ASN A 262 3.69 -4.42 -20.68
N LEU A 263 2.57 -4.32 -19.96
CA LEU A 263 2.47 -3.47 -18.79
C LEU A 263 3.07 -4.18 -17.56
N PRO A 264 3.71 -3.43 -16.62
CA PRO A 264 4.10 -3.99 -15.34
C PRO A 264 2.88 -4.41 -14.54
N ASP A 265 3.08 -5.35 -13.62
CA ASP A 265 2.03 -5.81 -12.71
C ASP A 265 1.53 -4.66 -11.83
N ASN A 266 0.22 -4.62 -11.58
CA ASN A 266 -0.39 -3.52 -10.82
C ASN A 266 0.10 -3.44 -9.36
N GLN A 267 0.67 -4.51 -8.83
CA GLN A 267 1.30 -4.52 -7.50
C GLN A 267 2.63 -3.75 -7.49
N TYR A 268 3.31 -3.65 -8.63
CA TYR A 268 4.67 -3.15 -8.75
C TYR A 268 4.81 -2.22 -9.96
N MET A 269 4.03 -1.12 -9.97
CA MET A 269 4.04 -0.13 -11.06
C MET A 269 5.11 0.96 -10.91
N ALA A 270 5.80 1.04 -9.76
CA ALA A 270 6.68 2.15 -9.41
C ALA A 270 6.04 3.54 -9.63
N GLY A 271 6.71 4.43 -10.36
CA GLY A 271 6.21 5.74 -10.81
C GLY A 271 5.12 5.69 -11.89
N GLY A 272 4.62 4.51 -12.26
CA GLY A 272 3.63 4.31 -13.32
C GLY A 272 4.28 3.98 -14.66
N LEU A 273 3.62 4.28 -15.77
CA LEU A 273 4.04 3.87 -17.11
C LEU A 273 5.33 4.55 -17.60
N THR A 274 5.72 5.66 -16.98
CA THR A 274 6.93 6.41 -17.32
C THR A 274 8.11 6.10 -16.40
N ALA A 275 7.97 5.15 -15.47
CA ALA A 275 8.96 4.92 -14.40
C ALA A 275 10.33 4.40 -14.88
N LEU A 276 10.46 3.99 -16.14
CA LEU A 276 11.75 3.61 -16.72
C LEU A 276 12.48 4.80 -17.36
N ILE A 277 11.88 6.00 -17.40
CA ILE A 277 12.49 7.23 -17.92
C ILE A 277 12.15 8.42 -17.01
N ASP A 278 11.96 8.18 -15.72
CA ASP A 278 11.62 9.23 -14.75
C ASP A 278 12.84 9.73 -13.98
N GLY A 279 14.02 9.20 -14.29
CA GLY A 279 15.30 9.53 -13.66
C GLY A 279 15.51 8.91 -12.28
N ILE A 280 14.60 8.07 -11.78
CA ILE A 280 14.68 7.50 -10.44
C ILE A 280 15.36 6.13 -10.47
N ASP A 281 16.54 6.07 -9.86
CA ASP A 281 17.25 4.81 -9.65
C ASP A 281 16.67 4.01 -8.48
N GLY A 282 16.55 2.70 -8.68
CA GLY A 282 16.16 1.74 -7.66
C GLY A 282 17.30 1.43 -6.68
N GLY A 283 16.94 1.27 -5.41
CA GLY A 283 17.85 0.76 -4.37
C GLY A 283 17.80 -0.76 -4.22
N ASN A 284 18.45 -1.28 -3.18
CA ASN A 284 18.46 -2.73 -2.87
C ASN A 284 17.16 -3.24 -2.19
N ASP A 285 16.08 -2.47 -2.22
CA ASP A 285 14.77 -2.90 -1.72
C ASP A 285 13.73 -2.63 -2.79
N PHE A 286 13.08 -3.68 -3.28
CA PHE A 286 12.06 -3.53 -4.31
C PHE A 286 10.77 -2.87 -3.81
N ARG A 287 10.57 -2.79 -2.49
CA ARG A 287 9.34 -2.32 -1.87
C ARG A 287 9.27 -0.80 -1.74
N THR A 288 10.37 -0.10 -2.04
CA THR A 288 10.45 1.36 -1.91
C THR A 288 9.74 2.10 -3.05
N GLY A 289 9.33 1.39 -4.11
CA GLY A 289 8.45 1.90 -5.16
C GLY A 289 9.17 2.52 -6.36
N GLU A 290 10.44 2.20 -6.56
CA GLU A 290 11.25 2.59 -7.73
C GLU A 290 11.27 1.52 -8.83
N TRP A 291 10.86 0.30 -8.51
CA TRP A 291 11.02 -0.84 -9.42
C TRP A 291 9.70 -1.24 -10.10
N GLN A 292 9.71 -1.33 -11.42
CA GLN A 292 8.62 -1.95 -12.19
C GLN A 292 8.77 -3.47 -12.20
N GLY A 293 7.73 -4.18 -11.77
CA GLY A 293 7.71 -5.64 -11.69
C GLY A 293 6.96 -6.29 -12.86
N TYR A 294 7.60 -7.28 -13.50
CA TYR A 294 7.04 -8.09 -14.58
C TYR A 294 7.00 -9.55 -14.14
N TRP A 295 5.82 -10.19 -14.19
CA TRP A 295 5.64 -11.59 -13.81
C TRP A 295 5.62 -12.49 -15.05
N GLY A 296 6.67 -13.30 -15.23
CA GLY A 296 6.74 -14.30 -16.32
C GLY A 296 6.66 -13.73 -17.74
N THR A 297 6.86 -12.43 -17.92
CA THR A 297 6.69 -11.72 -19.19
C THR A 297 7.87 -10.81 -19.48
N ASP A 298 8.20 -10.68 -20.76
CA ASP A 298 9.25 -9.77 -21.23
C ASP A 298 8.83 -8.31 -21.00
N MET A 299 9.81 -7.46 -20.70
CA MET A 299 9.64 -6.01 -20.82
C MET A 299 10.14 -5.58 -22.20
N VAL A 300 9.32 -4.81 -22.92
CA VAL A 300 9.70 -4.15 -24.18
C VAL A 300 9.33 -2.68 -24.08
N ALA A 301 10.34 -1.84 -23.91
CA ALA A 301 10.23 -0.39 -23.80
C ALA A 301 10.67 0.28 -25.09
N ARG A 302 9.80 1.10 -25.68
CA ARG A 302 10.11 1.94 -26.84
C ARG A 302 10.15 3.41 -26.43
N ILE A 303 11.30 4.05 -26.63
CA ILE A 303 11.55 5.45 -26.29
C ILE A 303 11.63 6.26 -27.58
N ASP A 304 10.83 7.32 -27.71
CA ASP A 304 10.99 8.35 -28.75
C ASP A 304 11.77 9.53 -28.17
N LEU A 305 12.96 9.78 -28.70
CA LEU A 305 13.82 10.89 -28.31
C LEU A 305 13.32 12.25 -28.84
N GLY A 306 12.30 12.26 -29.71
CA GLY A 306 11.71 13.45 -30.33
C GLY A 306 12.40 13.87 -31.62
N ALA A 307 13.73 13.67 -31.71
CA ALA A 307 14.55 13.93 -32.88
C ALA A 307 15.59 12.83 -33.08
N VAL A 308 16.28 12.83 -34.23
CA VAL A 308 17.44 11.96 -34.43
C VAL A 308 18.61 12.55 -33.65
N GLU A 309 19.07 11.82 -32.64
CA GLU A 309 20.13 12.20 -31.73
C GLU A 309 21.33 11.25 -31.84
N GLU A 310 22.51 11.72 -31.40
CA GLU A 310 23.71 10.89 -31.27
C GLU A 310 23.77 10.32 -29.85
N VAL A 311 23.27 9.09 -29.68
CA VAL A 311 23.33 8.36 -28.41
C VAL A 311 24.74 7.82 -28.20
N THR A 312 25.36 8.10 -27.06
CA THR A 312 26.70 7.61 -26.70
C THR A 312 26.67 6.38 -25.81
N SER A 313 25.65 6.25 -24.95
CA SER A 313 25.44 5.05 -24.17
C SER A 313 23.97 4.87 -23.80
N ILE A 314 23.60 3.63 -23.51
CA ILE A 314 22.31 3.27 -22.93
C ILE A 314 22.51 2.22 -21.84
N SER A 315 21.74 2.31 -20.76
CA SER A 315 21.72 1.26 -19.74
C SER A 315 20.34 1.05 -19.13
N LEU A 316 20.08 -0.18 -18.68
CA LEU A 316 18.89 -0.57 -17.91
C LEU A 316 19.36 -1.20 -16.59
N GLY A 317 18.80 -0.78 -15.47
CA GLY A 317 19.03 -1.44 -14.20
C GLY A 317 18.03 -2.57 -13.92
N ALA A 318 18.50 -3.60 -13.23
CA ALA A 318 17.67 -4.71 -12.79
C ALA A 318 18.10 -5.19 -11.40
N LEU A 319 17.13 -5.66 -10.62
CA LEU A 319 17.34 -6.20 -9.27
C LEU A 319 17.33 -7.73 -9.29
N GLN A 320 18.21 -8.35 -8.51
CA GLN A 320 18.09 -9.74 -8.08
C GLN A 320 17.88 -9.83 -6.57
N ASP A 321 16.75 -10.42 -6.18
CA ASP A 321 16.48 -10.94 -4.84
C ASP A 321 15.71 -12.25 -4.99
N ILE A 322 16.41 -13.37 -4.95
CA ILE A 322 15.82 -14.65 -5.34
C ILE A 322 14.80 -15.18 -4.33
N LYS A 323 14.83 -14.70 -3.07
CA LYS A 323 13.90 -15.13 -2.01
C LYS A 323 12.43 -14.79 -2.34
N PRO A 324 12.08 -13.53 -2.69
CA PRO A 324 10.77 -13.14 -3.22
C PRO A 324 10.57 -13.46 -4.70
N TRP A 325 11.44 -14.29 -5.28
CA TRP A 325 11.36 -14.77 -6.65
C TRP A 325 11.74 -13.77 -7.74
N ILE A 326 12.60 -12.80 -7.40
CA ILE A 326 13.07 -11.76 -8.32
C ILE A 326 14.43 -12.16 -8.89
N TRP A 327 14.48 -12.29 -10.22
CA TRP A 327 15.70 -12.58 -10.96
C TRP A 327 16.01 -11.47 -11.96
N MET A 328 17.30 -11.34 -12.29
CA MET A 328 17.74 -10.57 -13.45
C MET A 328 17.07 -11.08 -14.73
N PRO A 329 16.94 -10.25 -15.78
CA PRO A 329 16.58 -10.74 -17.10
C PRO A 329 17.58 -11.77 -17.64
N GLU A 330 17.13 -12.68 -18.49
CA GLU A 330 18.02 -13.64 -19.16
C GLU A 330 19.04 -12.91 -20.06
N ARG A 331 18.55 -11.87 -20.75
CA ARG A 331 19.34 -10.93 -21.54
C ARG A 331 18.58 -9.63 -21.69
N VAL A 332 19.33 -8.56 -21.98
CA VAL A 332 18.79 -7.27 -22.40
C VAL A 332 19.26 -6.99 -23.82
N THR A 333 18.33 -6.77 -24.73
CA THR A 333 18.58 -6.44 -26.14
C THR A 333 18.32 -4.97 -26.36
N PHE A 334 19.28 -4.28 -26.97
CA PHE A 334 19.17 -2.88 -27.35
C PHE A 334 19.05 -2.77 -28.87
N SER A 335 17.97 -2.13 -29.32
CA SER A 335 17.67 -1.89 -30.72
C SER A 335 17.41 -0.42 -30.99
N ALA A 336 17.63 0.03 -32.22
CA ALA A 336 17.48 1.42 -32.61
C ALA A 336 16.73 1.55 -33.95
N SER A 337 15.99 2.64 -34.12
CA SER A 337 15.26 2.97 -35.34
C SER A 337 15.22 4.47 -35.61
N LYS A 338 15.33 4.86 -36.88
CA LYS A 338 15.14 6.26 -37.30
C LYS A 338 13.70 6.59 -37.66
N ASP A 339 12.88 5.58 -37.97
CA ASP A 339 11.52 5.75 -38.47
C ASP A 339 10.42 5.22 -37.53
N GLY A 340 10.81 4.45 -36.51
CA GLY A 340 9.93 3.88 -35.49
C GLY A 340 9.23 2.60 -35.93
N ASN A 341 9.54 2.05 -37.10
CA ASN A 341 8.93 0.81 -37.61
C ASN A 341 9.93 -0.34 -37.61
N ASP A 342 11.10 -0.12 -38.19
CA ASP A 342 12.14 -1.15 -38.32
C ASP A 342 13.25 -0.88 -37.30
N TYR A 343 13.45 -1.82 -36.37
CA TYR A 343 14.45 -1.72 -35.30
C TYR A 343 15.61 -2.67 -35.55
N ASP A 344 16.81 -2.11 -35.67
CA ASP A 344 18.05 -2.87 -35.80
C ASP A 344 18.66 -3.11 -34.41
N VAL A 345 18.94 -4.38 -34.09
CA VAL A 345 19.67 -4.74 -32.88
C VAL A 345 21.12 -4.30 -33.00
N PHE A 346 21.57 -3.45 -32.07
CA PHE A 346 22.96 -2.99 -32.05
C PHE A 346 23.78 -3.54 -30.89
N ASP A 347 23.14 -4.04 -29.82
CA ASP A 347 23.83 -4.78 -28.77
C ASP A 347 22.93 -5.73 -27.96
N VAL A 348 23.55 -6.72 -27.32
CA VAL A 348 22.87 -7.67 -26.41
C VAL A 348 23.74 -7.90 -25.18
N GLN A 349 23.20 -7.59 -24.01
CA GLN A 349 23.84 -7.77 -22.70
C GLN A 349 23.22 -8.96 -21.96
N ARG A 350 24.01 -9.63 -21.12
CA ARG A 350 23.57 -10.76 -20.28
C ARG A 350 23.98 -10.52 -18.83
N ALA A 351 23.18 -11.05 -17.91
CA ALA A 351 23.47 -10.95 -16.49
C ALA A 351 24.82 -11.61 -16.19
N THR A 352 25.66 -10.92 -15.43
CA THR A 352 26.91 -11.44 -14.89
C THR A 352 26.71 -12.06 -13.50
N THR A 353 25.64 -11.67 -12.83
CA THR A 353 25.20 -12.20 -11.54
C THR A 353 24.88 -13.71 -11.63
N ASP A 354 25.35 -14.50 -10.66
CA ASP A 354 24.97 -15.92 -10.56
C ASP A 354 23.49 -16.04 -10.21
N VAL A 355 22.75 -16.82 -11.00
CA VAL A 355 21.32 -17.12 -10.81
C VAL A 355 21.01 -17.81 -9.48
N LYS A 356 22.02 -18.36 -8.77
CA LYS A 356 21.88 -18.95 -7.44
C LYS A 356 22.23 -17.99 -6.31
N ASP A 357 22.73 -16.80 -6.62
CA ASP A 357 23.14 -15.85 -5.59
C ASP A 357 21.94 -15.36 -4.79
N ARG A 358 22.10 -15.40 -3.46
CA ARG A 358 21.10 -15.01 -2.46
C ARG A 358 21.34 -13.61 -1.91
N VAL A 359 22.45 -12.98 -2.29
CA VAL A 359 22.74 -11.59 -1.95
C VAL A 359 21.91 -10.70 -2.87
N VAL A 360 21.19 -9.76 -2.25
CA VAL A 360 20.42 -8.76 -2.98
C VAL A 360 21.40 -7.84 -3.70
N GLN A 361 21.23 -7.68 -5.00
CA GLN A 361 22.12 -6.86 -5.81
C GLN A 361 21.41 -6.27 -7.02
N VAL A 362 21.90 -5.13 -7.46
CA VAL A 362 21.46 -4.42 -8.66
C VAL A 362 22.56 -4.51 -9.69
N GLU A 363 22.20 -4.87 -10.91
CA GLU A 363 23.09 -4.92 -12.07
C GLU A 363 22.61 -3.95 -13.14
N ARG A 364 23.55 -3.27 -13.80
CA ARG A 364 23.26 -2.40 -14.94
C ARG A 364 23.72 -3.03 -16.24
N PHE A 365 22.75 -3.34 -17.09
CA PHE A 365 22.97 -3.79 -18.45
C PHE A 365 23.29 -2.55 -19.27
N ARG A 366 24.57 -2.35 -19.64
CA ARG A 366 25.04 -1.13 -20.30
C ARG A 366 25.72 -1.44 -21.61
N THR A 367 25.53 -0.55 -22.58
CA THR A 367 26.33 -0.50 -23.80
C THR A 367 26.77 0.92 -24.11
N ASP A 368 28.05 1.07 -24.47
CA ASP A 368 28.67 2.34 -24.85
C ASP A 368 28.89 2.44 -26.37
N ARG A 369 28.12 1.66 -27.16
CA ARG A 369 28.19 1.70 -28.63
C ARG A 369 27.43 2.93 -29.14
N PRO A 370 28.12 3.92 -29.74
CA PRO A 370 27.43 5.11 -30.22
C PRO A 370 26.51 4.79 -31.38
N ILE A 371 25.33 5.42 -31.42
CA ILE A 371 24.35 5.23 -32.49
C ILE A 371 23.53 6.49 -32.75
N ALA A 372 23.37 6.83 -34.02
CA ALA A 372 22.52 7.93 -34.46
C ALA A 372 21.09 7.44 -34.67
N THR A 373 20.16 7.80 -33.79
CA THR A 373 18.79 7.25 -33.78
C THR A 373 17.76 8.24 -33.23
N ARG A 374 16.49 8.04 -33.56
CA ARG A 374 15.37 8.75 -32.91
C ARG A 374 14.63 7.86 -31.91
N TYR A 375 14.48 6.58 -32.26
CA TYR A 375 13.76 5.62 -31.45
C TYR A 375 14.74 4.60 -30.89
N LEU A 376 14.54 4.24 -29.63
CA LEU A 376 15.24 3.16 -28.94
C LEU A 376 14.23 2.11 -28.53
N GLU A 377 14.60 0.83 -28.64
CA GLU A 377 13.87 -0.27 -28.04
C GLU A 377 14.79 -1.01 -27.08
N VAL A 378 14.34 -1.18 -25.84
CA VAL A 378 15.02 -1.96 -24.81
C VAL A 378 14.13 -3.14 -24.48
N LYS A 379 14.62 -4.35 -24.78
CA LYS A 379 13.93 -5.60 -24.46
C LYS A 379 14.66 -6.35 -23.36
N ALA A 380 14.03 -6.52 -22.21
CA ALA A 380 14.50 -7.40 -21.15
C ALA A 380 13.71 -8.71 -21.17
N GLU A 381 14.39 -9.83 -21.44
CA GLU A 381 13.75 -11.14 -21.56
C GLU A 381 13.52 -11.79 -20.20
N ALA A 382 12.30 -12.25 -19.96
CA ALA A 382 11.98 -13.01 -18.77
C ALA A 382 12.69 -14.38 -18.80
N HIS A 383 13.08 -14.84 -17.61
CA HIS A 383 13.46 -16.23 -17.46
C HIS A 383 12.24 -17.16 -17.50
N GLY A 384 12.46 -18.41 -17.90
CA GLY A 384 11.50 -19.48 -17.67
C GLY A 384 11.24 -19.78 -16.17
N PRO A 385 10.44 -20.81 -15.87
CA PRO A 385 9.99 -21.12 -14.50
C PRO A 385 11.13 -21.23 -13.49
N ILE A 386 10.82 -20.93 -12.22
CA ILE A 386 11.75 -21.03 -11.09
C ILE A 386 12.39 -22.43 -11.07
N PRO A 387 13.73 -22.54 -10.96
CA PRO A 387 14.42 -23.83 -11.05
C PRO A 387 14.10 -24.75 -9.87
N GLU A 388 14.27 -26.06 -10.09
CA GLU A 388 14.00 -27.14 -9.12
C GLU A 388 14.66 -26.95 -7.75
N TRP A 389 15.83 -26.31 -7.69
CA TRP A 389 16.57 -26.12 -6.45
C TRP A 389 15.97 -25.04 -5.54
N HIS A 390 15.07 -24.19 -6.04
CA HIS A 390 14.49 -23.09 -5.30
C HIS A 390 13.13 -23.47 -4.69
N LEU A 391 12.77 -22.86 -3.56
CA LEU A 391 11.52 -23.18 -2.84
C LEU A 391 10.27 -22.89 -3.68
N GLY A 392 10.34 -21.88 -4.56
CA GLY A 392 9.28 -21.50 -5.49
C GLY A 392 9.21 -22.29 -6.79
N ARG A 393 9.96 -23.40 -6.93
CA ARG A 393 10.08 -24.19 -8.17
C ARG A 393 8.75 -24.37 -8.92
N GLY A 394 8.81 -24.23 -10.25
CA GLY A 394 7.67 -24.41 -11.14
C GLY A 394 6.74 -23.21 -11.31
N ASN A 395 6.85 -22.17 -10.48
CA ASN A 395 6.17 -20.89 -10.72
C ASN A 395 6.99 -20.03 -11.69
N ASP A 396 6.38 -18.99 -12.26
CA ASP A 396 7.13 -17.96 -13.00
C ASP A 396 8.02 -17.12 -12.07
N ARG A 397 8.75 -16.17 -12.65
CA ARG A 397 9.66 -15.29 -11.93
C ARG A 397 9.22 -13.85 -12.08
N TRP A 398 9.54 -13.08 -11.05
CA TRP A 398 9.55 -11.64 -11.14
C TRP A 398 10.84 -11.18 -11.83
N MET A 399 10.69 -10.18 -12.69
CA MET A 399 11.77 -9.34 -13.19
C MET A 399 11.48 -7.91 -12.74
N PHE A 400 12.42 -7.30 -12.01
CA PHE A 400 12.27 -5.96 -11.47
C PHE A 400 13.28 -5.05 -12.15
N LEU A 401 12.76 -4.01 -12.80
CA LEU A 401 13.52 -3.09 -13.64
C LEU A 401 13.31 -1.66 -13.18
N ASP A 402 14.38 -0.88 -13.16
CA ASP A 402 14.38 0.56 -12.90
C ASP A 402 14.89 1.31 -14.16
N GLU A 403 15.31 2.55 -13.96
CA GLU A 403 15.62 3.55 -14.99
C GLU A 403 16.43 3.06 -16.20
N ILE A 404 15.98 3.47 -17.40
CA ILE A 404 16.70 3.43 -18.65
C ILE A 404 17.45 4.75 -18.83
N HIS A 405 18.75 4.73 -18.56
CA HIS A 405 19.61 5.89 -18.79
C HIS A 405 20.05 5.93 -20.24
N VAL A 406 19.83 7.07 -20.91
CA VAL A 406 20.33 7.34 -22.26
C VAL A 406 21.24 8.57 -22.20
N GLU A 407 22.51 8.41 -22.55
CA GLU A 407 23.45 9.52 -22.64
C GLU A 407 23.51 10.00 -24.10
N LEU A 408 23.23 11.29 -24.33
CA LEU A 408 23.39 11.93 -25.63
C LEU A 408 24.75 12.62 -25.73
N LYS A 409 25.26 12.74 -26.95
CA LYS A 409 26.44 13.56 -27.23
C LYS A 409 26.13 15.04 -26.90
N PRO A 410 27.01 15.75 -26.16
CA PRO A 410 26.82 17.16 -25.81
C PRO A 410 26.73 18.12 -27.00
#